data_AF-A0A4Y2FXA1-F1
#
_entry.id   AF-A0A4Y2FXA1-F1
#
_cell.length_a   1.000
_cell.length_b   1.000
_cell.length_c   1.000
_cell.angle_alpha   90.00
_cell.angle_beta   90.00
_cell.angle_gamma   90.00
#
_symmetry.space_group_name_H-M   'P 1'
#
loop_
_entity.id
_entity.type
_entity.pdbx_description
1 polymer ?
#
loop_
_entity_poly.entity_id
_entity_poly.type
_entity_poly.pdbx_seq_one_letter_code
_entity_poly.pdbx_strand_id
1 'polypeptide(L)'
;MLQYVILVLDLCILDIESLRFSYSVIAASAIAHFISKETAMHVSGLSWTELLPCVSWMRPFVEVALENGPVFVKHYDDVPSEDCHNIQTHSACLSLLVSICLHGLVPSFVLFVVSGEVFLAFLQE
;
A
#
# COMPACT_ATOMS: atom_id res chain seq x y z
N MET A 1 6.01 -4.57 12.30
CA MET A 1 5.71 -5.40 11.12
C MET A 1 4.28 -5.15 10.62
N LEU A 2 3.24 -5.39 11.43
CA LEU A 2 1.84 -5.10 11.05
C LEU A 2 1.58 -3.64 10.64
N GLN A 3 2.26 -2.67 11.26
CA GLN A 3 2.14 -1.25 10.89
C GLN A 3 2.59 -0.97 9.44
N TYR A 4 3.56 -1.71 8.91
CA TYR A 4 3.99 -1.57 7.51
C TYR A 4 2.98 -2.19 6.54
N VAL A 5 2.29 -3.25 6.97
CA VAL A 5 1.24 -3.88 6.16
C VAL A 5 0.12 -2.88 5.89
N ILE A 6 -0.38 -2.20 6.93
CA ILE A 6 -1.45 -1.19 6.80
C ILE A 6 -1.00 -0.04 5.89
N LEU A 7 0.20 0.50 6.13
CA LEU A 7 0.75 1.60 5.32
C LEU A 7 0.85 1.23 3.83
N VAL A 8 1.39 0.05 3.50
CA VAL A 8 1.50 -0.38 2.10
C VAL A 8 0.14 -0.60 1.48
N LEU A 9 -0.84 -1.12 2.22
CA LEU A 9 -2.21 -1.28 1.72
C LEU A 9 -2.86 0.08 1.41
N ASP A 10 -2.73 1.06 2.31
CA ASP A 10 -3.22 2.41 2.07
C ASP A 10 -2.55 3.03 0.84
N LEU A 11 -1.24 2.84 0.65
CA LEU A 11 -0.52 3.32 -0.54
C LEU A 11 -0.97 2.61 -1.83
N CYS A 12 -1.19 1.29 -1.78
CA CYS A 12 -1.65 0.52 -2.93
C CYS A 12 -3.03 0.98 -3.40
N ILE A 13 -3.96 1.25 -2.49
CA ILE A 13 -5.34 1.66 -2.83
C ILE A 13 -5.38 3.05 -3.48
N LEU A 14 -4.36 3.89 -3.24
CA LEU A 14 -4.22 5.19 -3.91
C LEU A 14 -3.77 5.08 -5.36
N ASP A 15 -3.17 3.96 -5.78
CA ASP A 15 -2.85 3.68 -7.18
C ASP A 15 -4.03 2.97 -7.86
N ILE A 16 -4.50 3.52 -8.98
CA ILE A 16 -5.60 2.95 -9.77
C ILE A 16 -5.27 1.56 -10.33
N GLU A 17 -4.00 1.25 -10.57
CA GLU A 17 -3.56 -0.07 -11.06
C GLU A 17 -3.83 -1.19 -10.04
N SER A 18 -4.07 -0.85 -8.76
CA SER A 18 -4.51 -1.81 -7.74
C SER A 18 -5.83 -2.49 -8.11
N LEU A 19 -6.70 -1.84 -8.88
CA LEU A 19 -7.99 -2.38 -9.34
C LEU A 19 -7.84 -3.59 -10.28
N ARG A 20 -6.62 -3.87 -10.75
CA ARG A 20 -6.31 -5.09 -11.53
C ARG A 20 -6.25 -6.33 -10.66
N PHE A 21 -6.16 -6.18 -9.34
CA PHE A 21 -6.09 -7.26 -8.37
C PHE A 21 -7.31 -7.23 -7.45
N SER A 22 -7.75 -8.41 -6.98
CA SER A 22 -8.76 -8.45 -5.92
C SER A 22 -8.18 -7.96 -4.60
N TYR A 23 -9.03 -7.44 -3.71
CA TYR A 23 -8.58 -7.01 -2.37
C TYR A 23 -7.93 -8.15 -1.57
N SER A 24 -8.38 -9.39 -1.77
CA SER A 24 -7.75 -10.58 -1.18
C SER A 24 -6.32 -10.81 -1.67
N VAL A 25 -6.06 -10.63 -2.98
CA VAL A 25 -4.72 -10.76 -3.58
C VAL A 25 -3.81 -9.64 -3.09
N ILE A 26 -4.30 -8.41 -2.99
CA ILE A 26 -3.52 -7.27 -2.46
C ILE A 26 -3.15 -7.52 -1.00
N ALA A 27 -4.12 -7.88 -0.16
CA ALA A 27 -3.88 -8.17 1.26
C ALA A 27 -2.88 -9.32 1.47
N ALA A 28 -3.05 -10.42 0.74
CA ALA A 28 -2.13 -11.55 0.78
C ALA A 28 -0.72 -11.20 0.27
N SER A 29 -0.63 -10.34 -0.75
CA SER A 29 0.67 -9.89 -1.29
C SER A 29 1.43 -9.02 -0.29
N ALA A 30 0.74 -8.15 0.46
CA ALA A 30 1.35 -7.38 1.54
C ALA A 30 1.86 -8.30 2.67
N ILE A 31 1.08 -9.32 3.04
CA ILE A 31 1.50 -10.35 4.00
C ILE A 31 2.75 -11.10 3.50
N ALA A 32 2.83 -11.39 2.19
CA ALA A 32 3.99 -12.08 1.61
C ALA A 32 5.28 -11.26 1.72
N HIS A 33 5.21 -9.93 1.63
CA HIS A 33 6.36 -9.03 1.77
C HIS A 33 6.85 -8.90 3.21
N PHE A 34 5.94 -8.82 4.19
CA PHE A 34 6.30 -8.50 5.57
C PHE A 34 6.36 -9.70 6.50
N ILE A 35 5.61 -10.77 6.26
CA ILE A 35 5.53 -11.94 7.14
C ILE A 35 6.25 -13.12 6.51
N SER A 36 5.61 -13.78 5.55
CA SER A 36 6.24 -14.80 4.70
C SER A 36 5.32 -15.21 3.55
N LYS A 37 5.91 -15.76 2.50
CA LYS A 37 5.18 -16.39 1.38
C LYS A 37 4.26 -17.51 1.87
N GLU A 38 4.75 -18.37 2.75
CA GLU A 38 4.03 -19.53 3.27
C GLU A 38 2.80 -19.08 4.07
N THR A 39 2.95 -18.04 4.89
CA THR A 39 1.85 -17.47 5.66
C THR A 39 0.81 -16.87 4.73
N ALA A 40 1.23 -16.08 3.74
CA ALA A 40 0.32 -15.48 2.77
C ALA A 40 -0.53 -16.53 2.04
N MET A 41 0.10 -17.60 1.55
CA MET A 41 -0.62 -18.70 0.89
C MET A 41 -1.56 -19.43 1.86
N HIS A 42 -1.10 -19.68 3.10
CA HIS A 42 -1.88 -20.40 4.10
C HIS A 42 -3.14 -19.64 4.53
N VAL A 43 -3.03 -18.33 4.81
CA VAL A 43 -4.15 -17.53 5.34
C VAL A 43 -5.12 -17.06 4.24
N SER A 44 -4.66 -16.94 3.00
CA SER A 44 -5.50 -16.51 1.87
C SER A 44 -6.11 -17.67 1.08
N GLY A 45 -5.51 -18.85 1.13
CA GLY A 45 -5.87 -19.98 0.27
C GLY A 45 -5.44 -19.82 -1.19
N LEU A 46 -4.68 -18.77 -1.53
CA LEU A 46 -4.22 -18.47 -2.88
C LEU A 46 -2.88 -19.15 -3.18
N SER A 47 -2.69 -19.60 -4.43
CA SER A 47 -1.42 -20.14 -4.87
C SER A 47 -0.39 -19.02 -5.08
N TRP A 48 0.90 -19.37 -5.00
CA TRP A 48 1.97 -18.38 -5.26
C TRP A 48 1.88 -17.79 -6.67
N THR A 49 1.45 -18.58 -7.66
CA THR A 49 1.30 -18.11 -9.05
C THR A 49 0.24 -17.02 -9.17
N GLU A 50 -0.82 -17.08 -8.36
CA GLU A 50 -1.85 -16.04 -8.30
C GLU A 50 -1.36 -14.77 -7.58
N LEU A 51 -0.50 -14.93 -6.57
CA LEU A 51 0.03 -13.81 -5.78
C LEU A 51 1.20 -13.09 -6.46
N LEU A 52 2.06 -13.82 -7.17
CA LEU A 52 3.33 -13.33 -7.70
C LEU A 52 3.22 -12.05 -8.54
N PRO A 53 2.21 -11.88 -9.43
CA PRO A 53 2.05 -10.64 -10.19
C PRO A 53 1.83 -9.42 -9.28
N CYS A 54 0.96 -9.56 -8.27
CA CYS A 54 0.66 -8.48 -7.33
C CYS A 54 1.84 -8.23 -6.37
N VAL A 55 2.50 -9.28 -5.87
CA VAL A 55 3.73 -9.17 -5.08
C VAL A 55 4.82 -8.41 -5.83
N SER A 56 4.97 -8.67 -7.13
CA SER A 56 5.97 -7.98 -7.97
C SER A 56 5.61 -6.51 -8.18
N TRP A 57 4.35 -6.21 -8.48
CA TRP A 57 3.83 -4.85 -8.60
C TRP A 57 3.92 -4.04 -7.30
N MET A 58 3.76 -4.70 -6.15
CA MET A 58 3.72 -4.06 -4.83
C MET A 58 5.11 -3.69 -4.27
N ARG A 59 6.20 -4.23 -4.87
CA ARG A 59 7.57 -4.01 -4.41
C ARG A 59 7.97 -2.53 -4.20
N PRO A 60 7.73 -1.59 -5.14
CA PRO A 60 8.12 -0.20 -4.95
C PRO A 60 7.38 0.50 -3.80
N PHE A 61 6.13 0.10 -3.50
CA PHE A 61 5.38 0.61 -2.36
C PHE A 61 6.00 0.15 -1.04
N VAL A 62 6.46 -1.11 -0.99
CA VAL A 62 7.15 -1.68 0.16
C VAL A 62 8.49 -0.98 0.42
N GLU A 63 9.26 -0.73 -0.63
CA GLU A 63 10.55 -0.02 -0.54
C GLU A 63 10.36 1.38 0.06
N VAL A 64 9.45 2.19 -0.48
CA VAL A 64 9.18 3.53 0.04
C VAL A 64 8.62 3.51 1.46
N ALA A 65 7.76 2.54 1.80
CA ALA A 65 7.25 2.38 3.16
C ALA A 65 8.38 2.06 4.16
N LEU A 66 9.36 1.24 3.78
CA LEU A 66 10.50 0.91 4.62
C LEU A 66 11.44 2.09 4.81
N GLU A 67 11.68 2.89 3.76
CA GLU A 67 12.55 4.07 3.80
C GLU A 67 11.99 5.19 4.70
N ASN A 68 10.67 5.37 4.71
CA ASN A 68 10.01 6.46 5.45
C ASN A 68 9.57 6.05 6.86
N GLY A 69 9.70 4.77 7.22
CA GLY A 69 9.33 4.22 8.51
C GLY A 69 7.82 4.00 8.67
N PRO A 70 7.40 3.26 9.70
CA PRO A 70 6.01 2.92 9.89
C PRO A 70 5.25 4.11 10.48
N VAL A 71 3.98 4.24 10.10
CA VAL A 71 3.06 5.14 10.81
C VAL A 71 2.69 4.50 12.14
N PHE A 72 2.97 5.20 13.23
CA PHE A 72 2.60 4.72 14.57
C PHE A 72 1.08 4.80 14.75
N VAL A 73 0.50 3.70 15.23
CA VAL A 73 -0.90 3.66 15.69
C VAL A 73 -1.07 4.73 16.77
N LYS A 74 -1.95 5.70 16.52
CA LYS A 74 -2.26 6.74 17.49
C LYS A 74 -3.05 6.12 18.65
N HIS A 75 -2.73 6.56 19.86
CA HIS A 75 -3.57 6.25 21.01
C HIS A 75 -4.72 7.25 21.05
N TYR A 76 -5.91 6.75 21.34
CA TYR A 76 -7.11 7.56 21.49
C TYR A 76 -7.66 7.27 22.88
N ASP A 77 -7.78 8.30 23.72
CA ASP A 77 -8.18 8.13 25.13
C ASP A 77 -9.58 7.49 25.28
N ASP A 78 -10.45 7.67 24.27
CA ASP A 78 -11.82 7.14 24.23
C ASP A 78 -11.94 5.76 23.55
N VAL A 79 -10.84 5.17 23.08
CA VAL A 79 -10.84 3.88 22.37
C VAL A 79 -9.98 2.88 23.15
N PRO A 80 -10.49 1.65 23.43
CA PRO A 80 -9.68 0.59 24.03
C PRO A 80 -8.37 0.37 23.25
N SER A 81 -7.29 0.08 23.96
CA SER A 81 -5.96 -0.08 23.35
C SER A 81 -5.91 -1.17 22.27
N GLU A 82 -6.71 -2.21 22.47
CA GLU A 82 -6.93 -3.33 21.57
C GLU A 82 -7.70 -2.93 20.32
N ASP A 83 -8.47 -1.84 20.31
CA ASP A 83 -9.27 -1.37 19.17
C ASP A 83 -8.63 -0.19 18.45
N CYS A 84 -7.59 0.43 19.02
CA CYS A 84 -6.89 1.57 18.42
C CYS A 84 -6.38 1.28 16.99
N HIS A 85 -6.06 0.01 16.68
CA HIS A 85 -5.59 -0.39 15.35
C HIS A 85 -6.67 -0.38 14.26
N ASN A 86 -7.95 -0.29 14.64
CA ASN A 86 -9.09 -0.22 13.71
C ASN A 86 -9.44 1.23 13.31
N ILE A 87 -8.85 2.23 13.96
CA ILE A 87 -9.12 3.64 13.65
C ILE A 87 -8.30 4.05 12.43
N GLN A 88 -8.99 4.39 11.33
CA GLN A 88 -8.33 4.86 10.12
C GLN A 88 -7.61 6.19 10.39
N THR A 89 -6.28 6.18 10.27
CA THR A 89 -5.46 7.39 10.40
C THR A 89 -5.21 8.01 9.03
N HIS A 90 -5.50 9.30 8.85
CA HIS A 90 -5.08 10.03 7.66
C HIS A 90 -3.59 10.41 7.77
N SER A 91 -2.71 9.45 7.58
CA SER A 91 -1.25 9.62 7.72
C SER A 91 -0.57 9.72 6.36
N ALA A 92 -0.26 10.94 5.90
CA ALA A 92 0.74 11.28 4.86
C ALA A 92 0.89 10.37 3.61
N CYS A 93 -0.07 9.52 3.26
CA CYS A 93 0.06 8.53 2.20
C CYS A 93 0.27 9.17 0.83
N LEU A 94 -0.28 10.37 0.59
CA LEU A 94 -0.10 11.11 -0.66
C LEU A 94 1.36 11.57 -0.87
N SER A 95 2.07 12.00 0.17
CA SER A 95 3.48 12.43 0.04
C SER A 95 4.41 11.26 -0.28
N LEU A 96 4.13 10.10 0.29
CA LEU A 96 4.87 8.86 0.02
C LEU A 96 4.58 8.34 -1.39
N LEU A 97 3.33 8.41 -1.84
CA LEU A 97 2.96 8.10 -3.22
C LEU A 97 3.71 8.99 -4.23
N VAL A 98 3.80 10.30 -3.95
CA VAL A 98 4.59 11.24 -4.75
C VAL A 98 6.08 10.85 -4.77
N SER A 99 6.62 10.32 -3.68
CA SER A 99 8.01 9.80 -3.63
C SER A 99 8.21 8.58 -4.52
N ILE A 100 7.26 7.62 -4.52
CA ILE A 100 7.28 6.43 -5.40
C ILE A 100 7.32 6.86 -6.87
N CYS A 101 6.47 7.84 -7.21
CA CYS A 101 6.41 8.49 -8.51
C CYS A 101 7.73 9.19 -8.90
N LEU A 102 8.30 10.00 -8.01
CA LEU A 102 9.53 10.77 -8.29
C LEU A 102 10.78 9.89 -8.45
N HIS A 103 10.82 8.73 -7.80
CA HIS A 103 11.92 7.77 -7.93
C HIS A 103 11.82 6.90 -9.18
N GLY A 104 10.80 7.08 -10.03
CA GLY A 104 10.66 6.34 -11.30
C GLY A 104 10.36 4.86 -11.13
N LEU A 105 9.80 4.47 -9.97
CA LEU A 105 9.59 3.07 -9.60
C LEU A 105 8.27 2.46 -10.11
N VAL A 106 7.46 3.24 -10.83
CA VAL A 106 6.21 2.82 -11.49
C VAL A 106 6.17 3.36 -12.92
N PRO A 107 5.98 2.50 -13.96
CA PRO A 107 6.09 2.92 -15.37
C PRO A 107 4.80 3.50 -15.99
N SER A 108 3.75 3.80 -15.22
CA SER A 108 2.53 4.42 -15.75
C SER A 108 1.99 5.47 -14.78
N PHE A 109 2.04 6.75 -15.15
CA PHE A 109 1.58 7.86 -14.31
C PHE A 109 0.12 8.25 -14.59
N VAL A 110 -0.65 8.62 -13.55
CA VAL A 110 -1.37 9.91 -13.39
C VAL A 110 -1.93 10.08 -11.97
N LEU A 111 -1.81 11.30 -11.44
CA LEU A 111 -2.19 11.82 -10.12
C LEU A 111 -3.14 12.97 -10.42
N PHE A 112 -4.31 13.07 -9.78
CA PHE A 112 -5.14 14.27 -9.95
C PHE A 112 -5.77 14.64 -8.61
N VAL A 113 -5.52 15.88 -8.14
CA VAL A 113 -6.29 16.56 -7.11
C VAL A 113 -6.73 17.93 -7.65
N VAL A 114 -8.00 18.07 -8.05
CA VAL A 114 -8.72 19.37 -8.13
C VAL A 114 -9.76 19.27 -7.01
N SER A 115 -9.56 19.88 -5.85
CA SER A 115 -9.67 21.33 -5.64
C SER A 115 -8.63 21.81 -4.60
N GLY A 116 -7.34 21.66 -4.93
CA GLY A 116 -6.27 22.51 -4.38
C GLY A 116 -4.93 21.90 -3.91
N GLU A 117 -3.99 21.31 -4.66
CA GLU A 117 -3.90 20.62 -5.96
C GLU A 117 -2.56 19.86 -5.99
N VAL A 118 -2.52 18.64 -6.57
CA VAL A 118 -1.35 18.05 -7.25
C VAL A 118 -1.88 17.19 -8.42
N PHE A 119 -1.38 17.45 -9.63
CA PHE A 119 -1.78 16.87 -10.91
C PHE A 119 -0.53 16.24 -11.60
N LEU A 120 -0.57 14.97 -12.01
CA LEU A 120 0.24 14.31 -13.04
C LEU A 120 -0.69 14.03 -14.22
N ALA A 121 -0.28 14.37 -15.43
CA ALA A 121 -1.02 14.14 -16.67
C ALA A 121 -0.27 13.14 -17.57
N PHE A 122 -1.02 12.33 -18.33
CA PHE A 122 -0.52 11.41 -19.36
C PHE A 122 0.08 12.23 -20.52
N LEU A 123 1.29 11.91 -20.97
CA LEU A 123 1.70 12.16 -22.35
C LEU A 123 1.38 10.90 -23.17
N GLN A 124 0.40 11.03 -24.03
CA GLN A 124 -0.05 10.04 -24.98
C GLN A 124 0.86 10.08 -26.22
N GLU A 125 1.49 8.95 -26.57
CA GLU A 125 1.35 8.19 -27.83
C GLU A 125 1.82 6.75 -27.62
#